data_AF-A0AAJ6X9U5-F1
#
_entry.id   AF-A0AAJ6X9U5-F1
#
_cell.length_a   1.000
_cell.length_b   1.000
_cell.length_c   1.000
_cell.angle_alpha   90.00
_cell.angle_beta   90.00
_cell.angle_gamma   90.00
#
_symmetry.space_group_name_H-M   'P 1'
#
loop_
_entity.id
_entity.type
_entity.pdbx_description
1 polymer ?
#
loop_
_entity_poly.entity_id
_entity_poly.type
_entity_poly.pdbx_seq_one_letter_code
_entity_poly.pdbx_strand_id
1 'polypeptide(L)'
;MAASAVDATGNPIPTSAVLTASSKHIATRCFPENVEFLKCKKKDPNPEKCLDKGQQVTRCVLGLLKDLHQKCTNEMDAYVGCMYYYTNEFDLCRKEQQAFEKACPLE
;
A
#
# COMPACT_ATOMS: atom_id res chain seq x y z
N MET A 1 3.82 13.01 16.45
CA MET A 1 3.14 11.69 16.47
C MET A 1 3.83 10.86 15.41
N ALA A 2 4.41 9.70 15.76
CA ALA A 2 4.98 8.82 14.75
C ALA A 2 3.83 8.20 13.95
N ALA A 3 3.86 8.32 12.62
CA ALA A 3 2.90 7.64 11.77
C ALA A 3 3.31 6.15 11.72
N SER A 4 2.50 5.28 12.33
CA SER A 4 2.65 3.82 12.25
C SER A 4 1.88 3.28 11.05
N ALA A 5 2.43 2.29 10.35
CA ALA A 5 1.70 1.62 9.26
C ALA A 5 0.62 0.63 9.76
N VAL A 6 0.62 0.28 11.05
CA VAL A 6 -0.32 -0.65 11.68
C VAL A 6 -1.01 -0.07 12.91
N ASP A 7 -2.14 -0.66 13.29
CA ASP A 7 -2.83 -0.40 14.56
C ASP A 7 -2.13 -1.07 15.76
N ALA A 8 -2.64 -0.81 16.98
CA ALA A 8 -2.10 -1.39 18.22
C ALA A 8 -2.14 -2.93 18.28
N THR A 9 -2.91 -3.57 17.39
CA THR A 9 -3.04 -5.03 17.28
C THR A 9 -2.24 -5.61 16.11
N GLY A 10 -1.51 -4.76 15.37
CA GLY A 10 -0.70 -5.17 14.22
C GLY A 10 -1.47 -5.35 12.91
N ASN A 11 -2.72 -4.87 12.83
CA ASN A 11 -3.44 -4.84 11.56
C ASN A 11 -3.03 -3.61 10.74
N PRO A 12 -2.86 -3.74 9.42
CA PRO A 12 -2.48 -2.62 8.56
C PRO A 12 -3.58 -1.56 8.53
N ILE A 13 -3.21 -0.28 8.69
CA ILE A 13 -4.12 0.86 8.52
C ILE A 13 -3.85 1.47 7.14
N PRO A 14 -4.77 1.36 6.16
CA PRO A 14 -4.54 1.84 4.80
C PRO A 14 -4.76 3.37 4.70
N THR A 15 -3.97 4.15 5.45
CA THR A 15 -3.92 5.62 5.27
C THR A 15 -3.32 5.96 3.90
N SER A 16 -3.55 7.19 3.43
CA SER A 16 -2.97 7.65 2.16
C SER A 16 -1.44 7.55 2.13
N ALA A 17 -0.77 7.85 3.24
CA ALA A 17 0.69 7.70 3.37
C ALA A 17 1.14 6.25 3.23
N VAL A 18 0.47 5.31 3.90
CA VAL A 18 0.76 3.87 3.83
C VAL A 18 0.55 3.33 2.41
N LEU A 19 -0.57 3.67 1.79
CA LEU A 19 -0.89 3.23 0.42
C LEU A 19 0.08 3.82 -0.61
N THR A 20 0.48 5.08 -0.46
CA THR A 20 1.40 5.75 -1.40
C THR A 20 2.82 5.22 -1.26
N ALA A 21 3.32 5.05 -0.04
CA ALA A 21 4.60 4.41 0.25
C ALA A 21 4.69 3.00 -0.35
N SER A 22 3.59 2.23 -0.26
CA SER A 22 3.52 0.84 -0.72
C SER A 22 3.10 0.68 -2.19
N SER A 23 2.84 1.79 -2.90
CA SER A 23 2.23 1.78 -4.24
C SER A 23 2.98 0.93 -5.26
N LYS A 24 4.32 0.94 -5.23
CA LYS A 24 5.16 0.10 -6.10
C LYS A 24 4.95 -1.39 -5.84
N HIS A 25 4.91 -1.81 -4.57
CA HIS A 25 4.65 -3.21 -4.22
C HIS A 25 3.22 -3.62 -4.58
N ILE A 26 2.24 -2.74 -4.37
CA ILE A 26 0.83 -2.98 -4.75
C ILE A 26 0.73 -3.17 -6.27
N ALA A 27 1.43 -2.33 -7.03
CA ALA A 27 1.43 -2.38 -8.48
C ALA A 27 1.99 -3.69 -9.03
N THR A 28 2.95 -4.33 -8.37
CA THR A 28 3.49 -5.63 -8.79
C THR A 28 2.64 -6.80 -8.27
N ARG A 29 2.42 -6.86 -6.95
CA ARG A 29 1.85 -8.04 -6.30
C ARG A 29 0.33 -8.16 -6.42
N CYS A 30 -0.39 -7.03 -6.47
CA CYS A 30 -1.85 -7.01 -6.60
C CYS A 30 -2.29 -6.52 -8.00
N PHE A 31 -1.39 -6.57 -8.99
CA PHE A 31 -1.70 -6.21 -10.37
C PHE A 31 -2.93 -6.94 -10.94
N PRO A 32 -3.05 -8.28 -10.85
CA PRO A 32 -4.16 -8.97 -11.51
C PRO A 32 -5.52 -8.60 -10.90
N GLU A 33 -5.63 -8.48 -9.58
CA GLU A 33 -6.86 -8.05 -8.90
C GLU A 33 -7.23 -6.61 -9.30
N ASN A 34 -6.25 -5.71 -9.32
CA ASN A 34 -6.47 -4.31 -9.69
C ASN A 34 -6.97 -4.16 -11.12
N VAL A 35 -6.35 -4.87 -12.08
CA VAL A 35 -6.74 -4.83 -13.49
C VAL A 35 -8.14 -5.40 -13.71
N GLU A 36 -8.47 -6.51 -13.06
CA GLU A 36 -9.82 -7.10 -13.17
C GLU A 36 -10.89 -6.18 -12.56
N PHE A 37 -10.60 -5.51 -11.45
CA PHE A 37 -11.48 -4.48 -10.89
C PHE A 37 -11.70 -3.30 -11.85
N LEU A 38 -10.63 -2.79 -12.47
CA LEU A 38 -10.73 -1.70 -13.44
C LEU A 38 -11.47 -2.12 -14.72
N LYS A 39 -11.26 -3.34 -15.23
CA LYS A 39 -12.04 -3.88 -16.37
C LYS A 39 -13.53 -3.98 -16.04
N CYS A 40 -13.86 -4.44 -14.83
CA CYS A 40 -15.25 -4.51 -14.37
C CYS A 40 -15.88 -3.10 -14.36
N LYS A 41 -15.21 -2.11 -13.75
CA LYS A 41 -15.66 -0.71 -13.70
C LYS A 41 -15.78 -0.05 -15.08
N LYS A 42 -14.91 -0.42 -16.03
CA LYS A 42 -14.98 0.07 -17.42
C LYS A 42 -16.20 -0.49 -18.15
N LYS A 43 -16.62 -1.73 -17.85
CA LYS A 43 -17.78 -2.37 -18.45
C LYS A 43 -19.10 -1.83 -17.90
N ASP A 44 -19.17 -1.60 -16.60
CA ASP A 44 -20.36 -1.09 -15.92
C ASP A 44 -19.95 -0.22 -14.71
N PRO A 45 -20.33 1.08 -14.67
CA PRO A 45 -19.98 1.95 -13.55
C PRO A 45 -20.76 1.66 -12.26
N ASN A 46 -21.81 0.84 -12.30
CA ASN A 46 -22.62 0.51 -11.13
C ASN A 46 -21.74 -0.04 -9.99
N PRO A 47 -21.73 0.60 -8.79
CA PRO A 47 -20.87 0.21 -7.69
C PRO A 47 -21.10 -1.23 -7.19
N GLU A 48 -22.33 -1.76 -7.30
CA GLU A 48 -22.67 -3.10 -6.80
C GLU A 48 -22.09 -4.22 -7.67
N LYS A 49 -21.94 -3.99 -8.98
CA LYS A 49 -21.55 -5.03 -9.94
C LYS A 49 -20.11 -5.51 -9.82
N CYS A 50 -19.26 -4.74 -9.15
CA CYS A 50 -17.83 -5.02 -9.00
C CYS A 50 -17.41 -5.18 -7.53
N LEU A 51 -18.36 -5.38 -6.60
CA LEU A 51 -18.05 -5.51 -5.16
C LEU A 51 -17.15 -6.71 -4.88
N ASP A 52 -17.37 -7.84 -5.55
CA ASP A 52 -16.55 -9.05 -5.42
C ASP A 52 -15.09 -8.78 -5.80
N LYS A 53 -14.86 -8.08 -6.92
CA LYS A 53 -13.53 -7.68 -7.38
C LYS A 53 -12.90 -6.64 -6.45
N GLY A 54 -13.68 -5.69 -5.94
CA GLY A 54 -13.21 -4.71 -4.96
C GLY A 54 -12.78 -5.35 -3.64
N GLN A 55 -13.50 -6.40 -3.19
CA GLN A 55 -13.10 -7.21 -2.03
C GLN A 55 -11.80 -7.98 -2.28
N GLN A 56 -11.60 -8.51 -3.49
CA GLN A 56 -10.36 -9.19 -3.86
C GLN A 56 -9.15 -8.24 -3.84
N VAL A 57 -9.29 -7.05 -4.43
CA VAL A 57 -8.27 -5.99 -4.36
C VAL A 57 -7.95 -5.64 -2.91
N THR A 58 -8.97 -5.33 -2.11
CA THR A 58 -8.78 -4.94 -0.70
C THR A 58 -8.10 -6.05 0.10
N ARG A 59 -8.49 -7.31 -0.11
CA ARG A 59 -7.85 -8.46 0.55
C ARG A 59 -6.38 -8.60 0.17
N CYS A 60 -6.05 -8.50 -1.12
CA CYS A 60 -4.66 -8.56 -1.58
C CYS A 60 -3.82 -7.44 -0.96
N VAL A 61 -4.31 -6.20 -1.03
CA VAL A 61 -3.58 -5.02 -0.53
C VAL A 61 -3.39 -5.09 0.99
N LEU A 62 -4.42 -5.42 1.77
CA LEU A 62 -4.26 -5.56 3.22
C LEU A 62 -3.31 -6.69 3.60
N GLY A 63 -3.36 -7.82 2.88
CA GLY A 63 -2.39 -8.91 3.06
C GLY A 63 -0.95 -8.44 2.79
N LEU A 64 -0.74 -7.73 1.68
CA LEU A 64 0.55 -7.16 1.32
C LEU A 64 1.07 -6.16 2.35
N LEU A 65 0.23 -5.22 2.82
CA LEU A 65 0.64 -4.24 3.82
C LEU A 65 1.08 -4.90 5.13
N LYS A 66 0.38 -5.96 5.55
CA LYS A 66 0.75 -6.75 6.72
C LYS A 66 2.10 -7.45 6.51
N ASP A 67 2.30 -8.08 5.36
CA ASP A 67 3.56 -8.76 5.01
C ASP A 67 4.76 -7.79 4.98
N LEU A 68 4.59 -6.61 4.37
CA LEU A 68 5.64 -5.58 4.28
C LEU A 68 6.02 -5.07 5.67
N HIS A 69 5.04 -4.75 6.50
CA HIS A 69 5.30 -4.26 7.85
C HIS A 69 5.95 -5.33 8.73
N GLN A 70 5.64 -6.62 8.55
CA GLN A 70 6.29 -7.71 9.30
C GLN A 70 7.74 -7.95 8.87
N LYS A 71 8.07 -7.79 7.58
CA LYS A 71 9.42 -8.03 7.06
C LYS A 71 10.35 -6.83 7.23
N CYS A 72 9.83 -5.62 7.04
CA CYS A 72 10.62 -4.37 6.94
C CYS A 72 10.02 -3.27 7.82
N THR A 73 9.69 -3.60 9.07
CA THR A 73 8.95 -2.73 10.01
C THR A 73 9.55 -1.33 10.09
N ASN A 74 10.84 -1.24 10.42
CA ASN A 74 11.50 0.04 10.71
C ASN A 74 11.58 0.93 9.47
N GLU A 75 11.95 0.36 8.33
CA GLU A 75 12.10 1.08 7.07
C GLU A 75 10.74 1.51 6.51
N MET A 76 9.72 0.65 6.64
CA MET A 76 8.35 0.99 6.24
C MET A 76 7.80 2.13 7.10
N ASP A 77 7.94 2.06 8.42
CA ASP A 77 7.46 3.13 9.32
C ASP A 77 8.21 4.45 9.09
N ALA A 78 9.53 4.40 8.83
CA ALA A 78 10.29 5.60 8.47
C ALA A 78 9.79 6.23 7.17
N TYR A 79 9.55 5.41 6.14
CA TYR A 79 9.08 5.90 4.86
C TYR A 79 7.64 6.41 4.90
N VAL A 80 6.75 5.70 5.59
CA VAL A 80 5.38 6.13 5.87
C VAL A 80 5.37 7.43 6.69
N GLY A 81 6.25 7.56 7.68
CA GLY A 81 6.44 8.78 8.45
C GLY A 81 6.82 9.97 7.59
N CYS A 82 7.77 9.79 6.67
CA CYS A 82 8.15 10.82 5.71
C CYS A 82 6.98 11.19 4.77
N MET A 83 6.29 10.18 4.23
CA MET A 83 5.12 10.37 3.37
C MET A 83 4.00 11.13 4.07
N TYR A 84 3.75 10.82 5.34
CA TYR A 84 2.78 11.54 6.15
C TYR A 84 3.19 13.01 6.35
N TYR A 85 4.46 13.26 6.68
CA TYR A 85 4.97 14.61 6.94
C TYR A 85 4.94 15.51 5.70
N TYR A 86 5.34 14.97 4.54
CA TYR A 86 5.40 15.71 3.27
C TYR A 86 4.17 15.48 2.38
N THR A 87 3.06 15.01 2.93
CA THR A 87 1.78 14.85 2.20
C THR A 87 1.93 14.07 0.88
N ASN A 88 2.64 12.95 0.93
CA ASN A 88 2.91 12.04 -0.18
C ASN A 88 3.86 12.57 -1.28
N GLU A 89 4.69 13.57 -1.00
CA GLU A 89 5.69 14.06 -1.95
C GLU A 89 6.94 13.15 -2.00
N PHE A 90 7.07 12.38 -3.09
CA PHE A 90 8.14 11.39 -3.23
C PHE A 90 9.55 12.01 -3.24
N ASP A 91 9.70 13.17 -3.85
CA ASP A 91 11.01 13.80 -4.02
C ASP A 91 11.63 14.23 -2.69
N LEU A 92 10.81 14.43 -1.67
CA LEU A 92 11.25 14.77 -0.32
C LEU A 92 11.58 13.55 0.56
N CYS A 93 11.26 12.33 0.09
CA CYS A 93 11.38 11.08 0.85
C CYS A 93 12.27 10.02 0.17
N ARG A 94 13.13 10.41 -0.78
CA ARG A 94 13.95 9.47 -1.56
C ARG A 94 14.93 8.67 -0.71
N LYS A 95 15.40 9.22 0.41
CA LYS A 95 16.33 8.52 1.32
C LYS A 95 15.64 7.35 2.02
N GLU A 96 14.47 7.59 2.59
CA GLU A 96 13.64 6.59 3.26
C GLU A 96 13.12 5.57 2.25
N GLN A 97 12.75 6.01 1.05
CA GLN A 97 12.39 5.13 -0.06
C GLN A 97 13.50 4.13 -0.39
N GLN A 98 14.75 4.60 -0.57
CA GLN A 98 15.88 3.72 -0.89
C GLN A 98 16.16 2.71 0.23
N ALA A 99 16.04 3.12 1.49
CA ALA A 99 16.18 2.22 2.63
C ALA A 99 15.08 1.14 2.62
N PHE A 100 13.83 1.55 2.38
CA PHE A 100 12.69 0.64 2.29
C PHE A 100 12.81 -0.34 1.13
N GLU A 101 13.13 0.12 -0.07
CA GLU A 101 13.30 -0.73 -1.26
C GLU A 101 14.52 -1.69 -1.14
N LYS A 102 15.53 -1.31 -0.35
CA LYS A 102 16.66 -2.20 -0.05
C LYS A 102 16.29 -3.30 0.93
N ALA A 103 15.52 -2.98 1.98
CA ALA A 103 15.07 -3.96 2.97
C ALA A 103 13.96 -4.87 2.41
N CYS A 104 13.06 -4.29 1.62
CA CYS A 104 11.95 -4.94 0.94
C CYS A 104 12.07 -4.69 -0.57
N PRO A 105 12.83 -5.53 -1.30
CA PRO A 105 12.88 -5.45 -2.75
C PRO A 105 11.51 -5.68 -3.40
N LEU A 106 11.33 -5.12 -4.60
CA LEU A 106 10.18 -5.44 -5.43
C LEU A 106 10.36 -6.87 -5.97
N GLU A 107 9.47 -7.77 -5.58
CA GLU A 107 9.34 -9.14 -6.13
C GLU A 107 8.46 -9.13 -7.38
#